data_AF-A0A949NX71-F1
#
_entry.id   AF-A0A949NX71-F1
#
_cell.length_a   1.000
_cell.length_b   1.000
_cell.length_c   1.000
_cell.angle_alpha   90.00
_cell.angle_beta   90.00
_cell.angle_gamma   90.00
#
_symmetry.space_group_name_H-M   'P 1'
#
loop_
_entity.id
_entity.type
_entity.pdbx_description
1 polymer ?
#
loop_
_entity_poly.entity_id
_entity_poly.type
_entity_poly.pdbx_seq_one_letter_code
_entity_poly.pdbx_strand_id
1 'polypeptide(L)'
;MKEIGGLRIGLIGVASNIIDKTMPPSFSEGIEFTIGHKELPAIIDKVRTEEKADLIILVSHLGFPQDMKLLSEVSGVDVCLSGHTHNRLYQPVIQGRHWLYNQAATDHSWGIWIWN
;
A
#
# COMPACT_ATOMS: atom_id res chain seq x y z
N MET A 1 -0.53 -12.77 6.98
CA MET A 1 -0.10 -12.43 8.36
C MET A 1 1.31 -12.92 8.62
N LYS A 2 2.14 -12.14 9.30
CA LYS A 2 3.47 -12.55 9.77
C LYS A 2 3.70 -12.06 11.20
N GLU A 3 4.20 -12.91 12.08
CA GLU A 3 4.57 -12.51 13.45
C GLU A 3 6.08 -12.23 13.53
N ILE A 4 6.45 -11.07 14.08
CA ILE A 4 7.83 -10.62 14.28
C ILE A 4 7.93 -9.92 15.63
N GLY A 5 8.77 -10.41 16.53
CA GLY A 5 8.98 -9.78 17.84
C GLY A 5 7.72 -9.69 18.71
N GLY A 6 6.78 -10.62 18.54
CA GLY A 6 5.48 -10.61 19.23
C GLY A 6 4.43 -9.67 18.60
N LEU A 7 4.77 -8.96 17.52
CA LEU A 7 3.82 -8.17 16.75
C LEU A 7 3.29 -8.96 15.55
N ARG A 8 1.98 -8.92 15.33
CA ARG A 8 1.30 -9.46 14.16
C ARG A 8 1.18 -8.41 13.06
N ILE A 9 1.81 -8.70 11.93
CA ILE A 9 1.89 -7.80 10.79
C ILE A 9 0.99 -8.31 9.66
N GLY A 10 -0.04 -7.54 9.34
CA GLY A 10 -0.92 -7.71 8.20
C GLY A 10 -0.35 -7.02 6.96
N LEU A 11 -0.44 -7.68 5.80
CA LEU A 11 -0.07 -7.09 4.51
C LEU A 11 -1.32 -7.06 3.63
N ILE A 12 -1.60 -5.89 3.04
CA ILE A 12 -2.67 -5.71 2.07
C ILE A 12 -2.05 -5.22 0.76
N GLY A 13 -2.41 -5.82 -0.36
CA GLY A 13 -1.91 -5.45 -1.69
C GLY A 13 -2.96 -4.69 -2.50
N VAL A 14 -2.54 -3.65 -3.21
CA VAL A 14 -3.39 -2.94 -4.19
C VAL A 14 -2.66 -2.84 -5.52
N ALA A 15 -3.30 -3.38 -6.56
CA ALA A 15 -2.80 -3.35 -7.93
C ALA A 15 -3.12 -2.02 -8.63
N SER A 16 -2.41 -1.73 -9.72
CA SER A 16 -2.65 -0.53 -10.52
C SER A 16 -4.03 -0.52 -11.17
N ASN A 17 -4.73 0.61 -11.11
CA ASN A 17 -6.11 0.76 -11.61
C ASN A 17 -6.21 1.04 -13.11
N ILE A 18 -5.10 0.92 -13.84
CA ILE A 18 -5.02 1.24 -15.28
C ILE A 18 -4.56 0.03 -16.12
N ILE A 19 -4.47 -1.16 -15.53
CA ILE A 19 -4.06 -2.39 -16.26
C ILE A 19 -4.98 -2.62 -17.48
N ASP A 20 -6.28 -2.45 -17.30
CA ASP A 20 -7.31 -2.52 -18.34
C ASP A 20 -7.19 -1.46 -19.44
N LYS A 21 -6.48 -0.36 -19.16
CA LYS A 21 -6.31 0.78 -20.07
C LYS A 21 -4.98 0.76 -20.81
N THR A 22 -3.94 0.18 -20.20
CA THR A 22 -2.57 0.26 -20.70
C THR A 22 -2.02 -1.06 -21.23
N MET A 23 -2.65 -2.19 -20.91
CA MET A 23 -2.20 -3.52 -21.31
C MET A 23 -3.13 -4.15 -22.35
N PRO A 24 -2.71 -5.22 -23.04
CA PRO A 24 -3.59 -5.96 -23.94
C PRO A 24 -4.87 -6.42 -23.22
N PRO A 25 -6.05 -6.40 -23.89
CA PRO A 25 -7.32 -6.79 -23.26
C PRO A 25 -7.32 -8.17 -22.62
N SER A 26 -6.54 -9.11 -23.16
CA SER A 26 -6.39 -10.46 -22.62
C SER A 26 -5.82 -10.51 -21.20
N PHE A 27 -5.22 -9.43 -20.69
CA PHE A 27 -4.67 -9.36 -19.33
C PHE A 27 -5.69 -8.86 -18.29
N SER A 28 -6.85 -8.37 -18.73
CA SER A 28 -7.88 -7.78 -17.87
C SER A 28 -9.29 -8.26 -18.20
N GLU A 29 -9.44 -9.23 -19.10
CA GLU A 29 -10.75 -9.72 -19.52
C GLU A 29 -11.53 -10.31 -18.34
N GLY A 30 -12.71 -9.74 -18.06
CA GLY A 30 -13.55 -10.14 -16.93
C GLY A 30 -13.09 -9.64 -15.56
N ILE A 31 -12.09 -8.74 -15.49
CA ILE A 31 -11.56 -8.19 -14.24
C ILE A 31 -11.78 -6.67 -14.20
N GLU A 32 -12.28 -6.16 -13.07
CA GLU A 32 -12.36 -4.73 -12.81
C GLU A 32 -11.22 -4.30 -11.88
N PHE A 33 -10.55 -3.19 -12.23
CA PHE A 33 -9.51 -2.60 -11.41
C PHE A 33 -9.99 -1.28 -10.82
N THR A 34 -10.17 -1.25 -9.50
CA THR A 34 -10.57 -0.06 -8.76
C THR A 34 -9.37 0.63 -8.11
N ILE A 35 -9.59 1.83 -7.57
CA ILE A 35 -8.59 2.53 -6.73
C ILE A 35 -8.56 2.02 -5.28
N GLY A 36 -9.34 0.98 -4.96
CA GLY A 36 -9.40 0.36 -3.63
C GLY A 36 -10.19 1.15 -2.58
N HIS A 37 -10.70 2.34 -2.88
CA HIS A 37 -11.35 3.20 -1.87
C HIS A 37 -12.54 2.54 -1.17
N LYS A 38 -13.35 1.74 -1.87
CA LYS A 38 -14.55 1.09 -1.31
C LYS A 38 -14.21 -0.26 -0.64
N GLU A 39 -13.21 -0.95 -1.17
CA GLU A 39 -12.88 -2.32 -0.81
C GLU A 39 -11.94 -2.35 0.42
N LEU A 40 -10.99 -1.42 0.47
CA LEU A 40 -9.93 -1.40 1.48
C LEU A 40 -10.46 -1.29 2.93
N PRO A 41 -11.49 -0.49 3.26
CA PRO A 41 -11.99 -0.40 4.64
C PRO A 41 -12.44 -1.75 5.23
N ALA A 42 -13.17 -2.55 4.46
CA ALA A 42 -13.64 -3.87 4.92
C ALA A 42 -12.48 -4.86 5.09
N ILE A 43 -11.48 -4.81 4.19
CA ILE A 43 -10.28 -5.65 4.28
C ILE A 43 -9.44 -5.25 5.50
N ILE A 44 -9.25 -3.94 5.73
CA ILE A 44 -8.55 -3.42 6.92
C ILE A 44 -9.25 -3.89 8.19
N ASP A 45 -10.57 -3.74 8.26
CA ASP A 45 -11.35 -4.13 9.42
C ASP A 45 -11.20 -5.63 9.71
N LYS A 46 -11.31 -6.47 8.68
CA LYS A 46 -11.07 -7.91 8.80
C LYS A 46 -9.67 -8.24 9.32
N VAL A 47 -8.64 -7.66 8.71
CA VAL A 47 -7.24 -7.90 9.11
C VAL A 47 -6.98 -7.42 10.54
N ARG A 48 -7.59 -6.30 10.94
CA ARG A 48 -7.43 -5.75 12.29
C ARG A 48 -8.21 -6.54 13.34
N THR A 49 -9.46 -6.89 13.06
CA THR A 49 -10.39 -7.43 14.06
C THR A 49 -10.42 -8.95 14.10
N GLU A 50 -10.40 -9.63 12.96
CA GLU A 50 -10.45 -11.09 12.88
C GLU A 50 -9.04 -11.68 12.98
N GLU A 51 -8.11 -11.15 12.18
CA GLU A 51 -6.73 -11.68 12.14
C GLU A 51 -5.83 -11.11 13.26
N LYS A 52 -6.33 -10.09 13.98
CA LYS A 52 -5.64 -9.44 15.10
C LYS A 52 -4.27 -8.86 14.71
N ALA A 53 -4.22 -8.14 13.59
CA ALA A 53 -3.01 -7.42 13.20
C ALA A 53 -2.73 -6.26 14.18
N ASP A 54 -1.52 -6.19 14.71
CA ASP A 54 -1.01 -5.04 15.45
C ASP A 54 -0.54 -3.94 14.49
N LEU A 55 -0.03 -4.33 13.32
CA LEU A 55 0.44 -3.43 12.27
C LEU A 55 -0.13 -3.84 10.91
N ILE A 56 -0.60 -2.87 10.11
CA ILE A 56 -1.07 -3.09 8.74
C ILE A 56 -0.18 -2.31 7.77
N ILE A 57 0.45 -3.06 6.86
CA ILE A 57 1.27 -2.53 5.76
C ILE A 57 0.48 -2.64 4.46
N LEU A 58 0.24 -1.51 3.81
CA LEU A 58 -0.29 -1.44 2.45
C LEU A 58 0.86 -1.48 1.44
N VAL A 59 0.84 -2.42 0.50
CA VAL A 59 1.76 -2.48 -0.63
C VAL A 59 0.98 -2.07 -1.87
N SER A 60 1.22 -0.86 -2.37
CA SER A 60 0.42 -0.24 -3.42
C SER A 60 1.20 -0.02 -4.70
N HIS A 61 0.54 -0.26 -5.83
CA HIS A 61 1.01 0.12 -7.16
C HIS A 61 0.07 1.14 -7.84
N LEU A 62 -0.61 1.99 -7.07
CA LEU A 62 -1.46 3.06 -7.61
C LEU A 62 -0.68 4.29 -8.07
N GLY A 63 0.48 4.55 -7.45
CA GLY A 63 1.26 5.76 -7.68
C GLY A 63 1.16 6.71 -6.51
N PHE A 64 2.26 7.43 -6.26
CA PHE A 64 2.40 8.26 -5.05
C PHE A 64 1.27 9.28 -4.84
N PRO A 65 0.83 10.07 -5.85
CA PRO A 65 -0.29 11.01 -5.67
C PRO A 65 -1.62 10.31 -5.34
N GLN A 66 -1.89 9.17 -5.98
CA GLN A 66 -3.09 8.38 -5.75
C GLN A 66 -3.08 7.76 -4.35
N ASP A 67 -1.94 7.26 -3.90
CA ASP A 67 -1.76 6.71 -2.56
C ASP A 67 -1.93 7.79 -1.48
N MET A 68 -1.38 8.98 -1.70
CA MET A 68 -1.60 10.14 -0.83
C MET A 68 -3.09 10.49 -0.73
N LYS A 69 -3.81 10.46 -1.87
CA LYS A 69 -5.24 10.72 -1.89
C LYS A 69 -6.02 9.61 -1.16
N LEU A 70 -5.75 8.35 -1.45
CA LEU A 70 -6.40 7.20 -0.83
C LEU A 70 -6.22 7.21 0.70
N LEU A 71 -5.01 7.47 1.17
CA LEU A 71 -4.69 7.51 2.61
C LEU A 71 -5.19 8.79 3.30
N SER A 72 -5.63 9.80 2.54
CA SER A 72 -6.38 10.93 3.12
C SER A 72 -7.84 10.58 3.44
N GLU A 73 -8.36 9.49 2.85
CA GLU A 73 -9.78 9.11 2.91
C GLU A 73 -10.00 7.77 3.63
N VAL A 74 -8.99 6.90 3.67
CA VAL A 74 -9.06 5.57 4.29
C VAL A 74 -8.12 5.49 5.49
N SER A 75 -8.69 5.17 6.66
CA SER A 75 -7.95 4.97 7.90
C SER A 75 -7.64 3.49 8.19
N GLY A 76 -6.65 3.25 9.06
CA GLY A 76 -6.36 1.92 9.61
C GLY A 76 -5.18 1.17 8.97
N VAL A 77 -4.61 1.72 7.89
CA VAL A 77 -3.25 1.41 7.42
C VAL A 77 -2.23 2.13 8.32
N ASP A 78 -1.13 1.49 8.67
CA ASP A 78 -0.07 2.15 9.47
C ASP A 78 1.08 2.62 8.57
N VAL A 79 1.47 1.76 7.62
CA VAL A 79 2.55 2.01 6.66
C VAL A 79 2.06 1.74 5.25
N CYS A 80 2.38 2.62 4.29
CA CYS A 80 2.16 2.38 2.87
C CYS A 80 3.49 2.39 2.10
N LEU A 81 3.73 1.29 1.39
CA LEU A 81 4.82 1.12 0.43
C LEU A 81 4.25 1.36 -0.97
N SER A 82 4.41 2.58 -1.45
CA SER A 82 3.90 3.07 -2.72
C SER A 82 4.87 2.77 -3.87
N GLY A 83 4.36 2.34 -5.01
CA GLY A 83 5.09 2.03 -6.23
C GLY A 83 4.60 2.86 -7.43
N HIS A 84 4.72 2.30 -8.64
CA HIS A 84 4.24 2.83 -9.93
C HIS A 84 4.96 4.08 -10.48
N THR A 85 5.01 5.17 -9.71
CA THR A 85 5.44 6.49 -10.20
C THR A 85 6.94 6.74 -10.08
N HIS A 86 7.68 5.80 -9.47
CA HIS A 86 9.13 5.86 -9.27
C HIS A 86 9.59 7.14 -8.55
N ASN A 87 8.80 7.64 -7.60
CA ASN A 87 9.17 8.80 -6.81
C ASN A 87 10.32 8.42 -5.86
N ARG A 88 11.39 9.21 -5.85
CA ARG A 88 12.46 9.07 -4.85
C ARG A 88 12.07 9.83 -3.60
N LEU A 89 11.75 9.11 -2.53
CA LEU A 89 11.59 9.68 -1.20
C LEU A 89 12.83 9.34 -0.36
N TYR A 90 13.58 10.35 0.05
CA TYR A 90 14.72 10.19 0.95
C TYR A 90 14.29 10.03 2.42
N GLN A 91 13.07 10.44 2.74
CA GLN A 91 12.43 10.29 4.05
C GLN A 91 10.96 9.94 3.84
N PRO A 92 10.35 9.18 4.76
CA PRO A 92 8.92 8.88 4.67
C PRO A 92 8.10 10.17 4.78
N VAL A 93 7.01 10.22 4.01
CA VAL A 93 6.03 11.30 4.06
C VAL A 93 4.90 10.88 4.99
N ILE A 94 4.46 11.80 5.85
CA ILE A 94 3.34 11.55 6.76
C ILE A 94 2.07 12.12 6.14
N GLN A 95 1.06 11.27 5.93
CA GLN A 95 -0.29 11.68 5.54
C GLN A 95 -1.25 11.31 6.68
N GLY A 96 -1.71 12.30 7.44
CA GLY A 96 -2.54 12.05 8.63
C GLY A 96 -1.78 11.22 9.68
N ARG A 97 -2.26 9.99 9.95
CA ARG A 97 -1.59 9.02 10.85
C ARG A 97 -0.79 7.95 10.10
N HIS A 98 -0.70 8.06 8.78
CA HIS A 98 -0.09 7.07 7.91
C HIS A 98 1.36 7.46 7.58
N TRP A 99 2.27 6.49 7.65
CA TRP A 99 3.63 6.65 7.13
C TRP A 99 3.68 6.14 5.69
N LEU A 100 4.07 6.98 4.75
CA LEU A 100 4.19 6.62 3.34
C LEU A 100 5.64 6.62 2.92
N TYR A 101 6.01 5.59 2.16
CA TYR A 101 7.32 5.46 1.56
C TYR A 101 7.14 5.02 0.10
N ASN A 102 7.88 5.63 -0.82
CA ASN A 102 7.88 5.30 -2.25
C ASN A 102 9.33 5.10 -2.69
N GLN A 103 9.60 3.96 -3.32
CA GLN A 103 10.91 3.61 -3.84
C GLN A 103 10.92 3.86 -5.35
N ALA A 104 11.97 4.51 -5.86
CA ALA A 104 12.20 4.57 -7.29
C ALA A 104 12.67 3.21 -7.83
N ALA A 105 12.13 2.78 -8.97
CA ALA A 105 12.31 1.42 -9.48
C ALA A 105 13.73 1.06 -9.98
N THR A 106 14.74 1.93 -9.83
CA THR A 106 16.04 1.77 -10.49
C THR A 106 17.26 2.00 -9.60
N ASP A 107 17.12 2.22 -8.29
CA ASP A 107 18.29 2.41 -7.42
C ASP A 107 18.47 1.32 -6.35
N HIS A 108 19.73 1.12 -5.97
CA HIS A 108 20.19 0.22 -4.92
C HIS A 108 19.82 0.72 -3.50
N SER A 109 18.74 1.51 -3.35
CA SER A 109 18.31 2.05 -2.06
C SER A 109 17.43 1.04 -1.32
N TRP A 110 18.01 0.33 -0.37
CA TRP A 110 17.23 -0.37 0.65
C TRP A 110 16.95 0.60 1.79
N GLY A 111 15.73 1.15 1.85
CA GLY A 111 15.28 1.91 3.01
C GLY A 111 15.01 0.97 4.19
N ILE A 112 16.07 0.57 4.91
CA ILE A 112 15.97 -0.13 6.19
C ILE A 112 16.26 0.90 7.29
N TRP A 113 15.21 1.33 7.98
CA TRP A 113 15.33 2.15 9.18
C TRP A 113 15.01 1.28 10.39
N ILE A 114 16.06 0.82 11.07
CA ILE A 114 15.96 0.18 12.38
C ILE A 114 15.97 1.31 13.40
N TRP A 115 14.87 1.47 14.13
CA TRP A 115 14.80 2.35 15.28
C TRP A 115 15.67 1.75 16.40
N ASN A 116 16.65 2.51 16.90
CA ASN A 116 17.26 2.28 18.21
C ASN A 116 16.47 3.04 19.27
#